data_AF-A0A315T6V9-F1
#
_entry.id   AF-A0A315T6V9-F1
#
_cell.length_a   1.000
_cell.length_b   1.000
_cell.length_c   1.000
_cell.angle_alpha   90.00
_cell.angle_beta   90.00
_cell.angle_gamma   90.00
#
_symmetry.space_group_name_H-M   'P 1'
#
loop_
_entity.id
_entity.type
_entity.pdbx_description
1 polymer ?
#
loop_
_entity_poly.entity_id
_entity_poly.type
_entity_poly.pdbx_seq_one_letter_code
_entity_poly.pdbx_strand_id
1 'polypeptide(L)'
;MDPIDPDLALAFTSAAAVGSSMIRAFRIDDAKACTRLCRRILLFAAAPPPSDLAGIVRALTGLDNIFAALGLLTRRLAPLGTTDAIHLRNAAAALTSLRDVLGSGSTAGLHPACIPAGHRRHLTGTRPSAAPARPGRPGTGRTARPS
;
A
#
# COMPACT_ATOMS: atom_id res chain seq x y z
N MET A 1 12.13 3.07 -18.41
CA MET A 1 11.64 3.97 -17.35
C MET A 1 10.40 3.32 -16.81
N ASP A 2 10.44 2.85 -15.57
CA ASP A 2 9.22 2.40 -14.91
C ASP A 2 8.30 3.61 -14.72
N PRO A 3 6.99 3.46 -14.97
CA PRO A 3 6.04 4.54 -14.71
C PRO A 3 6.11 4.91 -13.23
N ILE A 4 6.18 6.21 -12.94
CA ILE A 4 6.06 6.73 -11.57
C ILE A 4 4.77 6.16 -10.99
N ASP A 5 4.86 5.64 -9.77
CA ASP A 5 3.71 5.11 -9.04
C ASP A 5 2.53 6.13 -9.08
N PRO A 6 1.32 5.69 -9.43
CA PRO A 6 0.19 6.58 -9.63
C PRO A 6 -0.17 7.41 -8.39
N ASP A 7 0.04 6.86 -7.19
CA ASP A 7 -0.20 7.57 -5.94
C ASP A 7 0.88 8.63 -5.69
N LEU A 8 2.14 8.34 -6.04
CA LEU A 8 3.22 9.33 -6.01
C LEU A 8 2.96 10.48 -7.00
N ALA A 9 2.48 10.16 -8.20
CA ALA A 9 2.10 11.15 -9.20
C ALA A 9 0.92 12.01 -8.73
N LEU A 10 -0.11 11.40 -8.12
CA LEU A 10 -1.26 12.11 -7.57
C LEU A 10 -0.89 13.03 -6.41
N ALA A 11 -0.02 12.56 -5.50
CA ALA A 11 0.48 13.37 -4.40
C ALA A 11 1.28 14.57 -4.91
N PHE A 12 2.17 14.35 -5.89
CA PHE A 12 2.96 15.41 -6.50
C PHE A 12 2.09 16.46 -7.19
N THR A 13 1.20 16.02 -8.08
CA THR A 13 0.33 16.91 -8.87
C THR A 13 -0.59 17.73 -7.97
N SER A 14 -1.13 17.13 -6.91
CA SER A 14 -1.97 17.83 -5.94
C SER A 14 -1.18 18.87 -5.14
N ALA A 15 0.02 18.56 -4.67
CA ALA A 15 0.88 19.53 -4.00
C ALA A 15 1.32 20.68 -4.93
N ALA A 16 1.58 20.37 -6.21
CA ALA A 16 1.94 21.36 -7.22
C ALA A 16 0.77 22.30 -7.58
N ALA A 17 -0.46 21.78 -7.61
CA ALA A 17 -1.67 22.57 -7.81
C ALA A 17 -1.84 23.61 -6.69
N VAL A 18 -1.66 23.20 -5.43
CA VAL A 18 -1.70 24.12 -4.27
C VAL A 18 -0.58 25.15 -4.36
N GLY A 19 0.64 24.74 -4.71
CA GLY A 19 1.76 25.67 -4.91
C GLY A 19 1.45 26.73 -5.99
N SER A 20 0.81 26.31 -7.08
CA SER A 20 0.39 27.21 -8.16
C SER A 20 -0.70 28.18 -7.70
N SER A 21 -1.66 27.72 -6.88
CA SER A 21 -2.65 28.57 -6.21
C SER A 21 -1.96 29.63 -5.33
N MET A 22 -0.92 29.24 -4.58
CA MET A 22 -0.22 30.15 -3.67
C MET A 22 0.53 31.25 -4.42
N ILE A 23 1.11 30.93 -5.57
CA ILE A 23 1.74 31.93 -6.45
C ILE A 23 0.70 32.94 -6.94
N ARG A 24 -0.47 32.47 -7.40
CA ARG A 24 -1.58 33.34 -7.85
C ARG A 24 -2.11 34.24 -6.74
N ALA A 25 -2.08 33.76 -5.50
CA ALA A 25 -2.48 34.52 -4.31
C ALA A 25 -1.34 35.37 -3.70
N PHE A 26 -0.19 35.50 -4.38
CA PHE A 26 1.01 36.20 -3.88
C PHE A 26 1.56 35.69 -2.53
N ARG A 27 1.20 34.46 -2.12
CA ARG A 27 1.70 33.78 -0.91
C ARG A 27 3.02 33.04 -1.18
N ILE A 28 4.06 33.80 -1.51
CA ILE A 28 5.33 33.25 -2.03
C ILE A 28 6.01 32.27 -1.06
N ASP A 29 5.96 32.51 0.25
CA ASP A 29 6.62 31.61 1.21
C ASP A 29 5.90 30.26 1.36
N ASP A 30 4.58 30.23 1.20
CA ASP A 30 3.80 29.00 1.17
C ASP A 30 3.97 28.26 -0.15
N ALA A 31 4.10 28.98 -1.26
CA ALA A 31 4.49 28.40 -2.56
C ALA A 31 5.85 27.69 -2.46
N LYS A 32 6.86 28.32 -1.82
CA LYS A 32 8.17 27.68 -1.56
C LYS A 32 8.01 26.42 -0.70
N ALA A 33 7.09 26.42 0.27
CA ALA A 33 6.82 25.25 1.09
C ALA A 33 6.22 24.10 0.25
N CYS A 34 5.32 24.41 -0.68
CA CYS A 34 4.80 23.45 -1.66
C CYS A 34 5.92 22.89 -2.55
N THR A 35 6.81 23.74 -3.07
CA THR A 35 7.97 23.29 -3.87
C THR A 35 8.88 22.35 -3.09
N ARG A 36 9.13 22.63 -1.80
CA ARG A 36 9.91 21.73 -0.92
C ARG A 36 9.21 20.39 -0.72
N LEU A 37 7.88 20.38 -0.59
CA LEU A 37 7.09 19.16 -0.51
C LEU A 37 7.19 18.35 -1.81
N CYS A 38 6.93 18.98 -2.96
CA CYS A 38 7.09 18.37 -4.28
C CYS A 38 8.49 17.75 -4.48
N ARG A 39 9.55 18.46 -4.05
CA ARG A 39 10.92 17.94 -4.12
C ARG A 39 11.10 16.68 -3.27
N ARG A 40 10.53 16.63 -2.06
CA ARG A 40 10.60 15.43 -1.21
C ARG A 40 9.88 14.25 -1.86
N ILE A 41 8.72 14.48 -2.46
CA ILE A 41 7.96 13.48 -3.20
C ILE A 41 8.77 12.94 -4.39
N LEU A 42 9.40 13.82 -5.17
CA LEU A 42 10.26 13.41 -6.29
C LEU A 42 11.50 12.64 -5.84
N LEU A 43 12.16 13.07 -4.75
CA LEU A 43 13.31 12.36 -4.20
C LEU A 43 12.93 10.96 -3.70
N PHE A 44 11.73 10.82 -3.13
CA PHE A 44 11.18 9.53 -2.75
C PHE A 44 10.89 8.66 -3.98
N ALA A 45 10.26 9.22 -5.02
CA ALA A 45 9.97 8.51 -6.27
C ALA A 45 11.24 8.06 -7.03
N ALA A 46 12.33 8.84 -6.92
CA ALA A 46 13.61 8.53 -7.54
C ALA A 46 14.43 7.49 -6.75
N ALA A 47 14.05 7.20 -5.50
CA ALA A 47 14.71 6.17 -4.73
C ALA A 47 14.38 4.79 -5.31
N PRO A 48 15.36 3.87 -5.36
CA PRO A 48 15.09 2.51 -5.80
C PRO A 48 14.06 1.85 -4.86
N PRO A 49 13.20 0.97 -5.39
CA PRO A 49 12.23 0.25 -4.57
C PRO A 49 12.98 -0.57 -3.50
N PRO A 50 12.49 -0.59 -2.26
CA PRO A 50 13.16 -1.30 -1.18
C PRO A 50 13.09 -2.81 -1.42
N SER A 51 14.23 -3.49 -1.29
CA SER A 51 14.35 -4.95 -1.46
C SER A 51 14.50 -5.71 -0.15
N ASP A 52 14.78 -5.01 0.96
CA ASP A 52 15.01 -5.56 2.28
C ASP A 52 14.27 -4.78 3.37
N LEU A 53 14.22 -5.34 4.58
CA LEU A 53 13.53 -4.73 5.72
C LEU A 53 14.09 -3.33 6.06
N ALA A 54 15.42 -3.16 6.00
CA ALA A 54 16.06 -1.89 6.28
C ALA A 54 15.65 -0.81 5.25
N GLY A 55 15.56 -1.19 3.97
CA GLY A 55 15.03 -0.36 2.89
C GLY A 55 13.56 0.02 3.12
N ILE A 56 12.71 -0.94 3.51
CA ILE A 56 11.29 -0.68 3.82
C ILE A 56 11.16 0.32 4.98
N VAL A 57 11.90 0.12 6.07
CA VAL A 57 11.89 1.04 7.23
C VAL A 57 12.35 2.44 6.82
N ARG A 58 13.37 2.54 5.98
CA ARG A 58 13.86 3.83 5.45
C ARG A 58 12.80 4.50 4.56
N ALA A 59 12.12 3.74 3.71
CA ALA A 59 11.04 4.24 2.87
C ALA A 59 9.86 4.75 3.72
N LEU A 60 9.43 3.98 4.72
CA LEU A 60 8.38 4.41 5.66
C LEU A 60 8.77 5.69 6.41
N THR A 61 10.03 5.79 6.88
CA THR A 61 10.55 7.01 7.50
C THR A 61 10.55 8.20 6.53
N GLY A 62 10.86 7.95 5.26
CA GLY A 62 10.76 8.93 4.17
C GLY A 62 9.34 9.44 3.98
N LEU A 63 8.35 8.54 3.94
CA LEU A 63 6.94 8.89 3.87
C LEU A 63 6.45 9.66 5.09
N ASP A 64 6.85 9.27 6.30
CA ASP A 64 6.50 9.99 7.54
C ASP A 64 7.00 11.45 7.50
N ASN A 65 8.21 11.68 6.96
CA ASN A 65 8.73 13.03 6.75
C ASN A 65 7.91 13.83 5.73
N ILE A 66 7.40 13.19 4.67
CA ILE A 66 6.51 13.82 3.69
C ILE A 66 5.16 14.16 4.35
N PHE A 67 4.61 13.26 5.16
CA PHE A 67 3.38 13.50 5.92
C PHE A 67 3.51 14.66 6.90
N ALA A 68 4.61 14.71 7.65
CA ALA A 68 4.87 15.81 8.57
C ALA A 68 4.90 17.16 7.84
N ALA A 69 5.56 17.19 6.67
CA ALA A 69 5.62 18.37 5.82
C ALA A 69 4.24 18.79 5.29
N LEU A 70 3.46 17.83 4.83
CA LEU A 70 2.09 18.05 4.36
C LEU A 70 1.21 18.58 5.50
N GLY A 71 1.27 17.99 6.70
CA GLY A 71 0.50 18.45 7.85
C GLY A 71 0.87 19.86 8.34
N LEU A 72 2.15 20.25 8.23
CA LEU A 72 2.57 21.63 8.49
C LEU A 72 2.03 22.59 7.43
N LEU A 73 2.05 22.17 6.16
CA LEU A 73 1.51 22.94 5.06
C LEU A 73 0.00 23.15 5.24
N THR A 74 -0.77 22.08 5.48
CA THR A 74 -2.21 22.14 5.72
C THR A 74 -2.58 23.08 6.88
N ARG A 75 -1.82 23.06 7.98
CA ARG A 75 -2.05 23.98 9.11
C ARG A 75 -1.78 25.44 8.76
N ARG A 76 -0.72 25.73 8.00
CA ARG A 76 -0.42 27.08 7.49
C ARG A 76 -1.45 27.58 6.48
N LEU A 77 -2.04 26.64 5.76
CA LEU A 77 -2.99 26.86 4.70
C LEU A 77 -4.45 26.77 5.16
N ALA A 78 -4.71 26.59 6.45
CA ALA A 78 -6.06 26.52 7.03
C ALA A 78 -7.03 27.68 6.69
N PRO A 79 -6.59 28.91 6.29
CA PRO A 79 -7.53 29.91 5.78
C PRO A 79 -7.82 29.82 4.26
N LEU A 80 -7.37 28.77 3.54
CA LEU A 80 -7.56 28.64 2.09
C LEU A 80 -8.93 28.11 1.67
N GLY A 81 -9.30 28.40 0.42
CA GLY A 81 -10.53 27.93 -0.21
C GLY A 81 -10.64 26.41 -0.35
N THR A 82 -11.85 25.94 -0.66
CA THR A 82 -12.23 24.51 -0.69
C THR A 82 -11.40 23.68 -1.68
N THR A 83 -10.95 24.26 -2.79
CA THR A 83 -10.15 23.56 -3.82
C THR A 83 -8.77 23.13 -3.31
N ASP A 84 -8.05 24.02 -2.62
CA ASP A 84 -6.73 23.71 -2.09
C ASP A 84 -6.81 22.64 -0.99
N ALA A 85 -7.87 22.70 -0.16
CA ALA A 85 -8.14 21.67 0.84
C ALA A 85 -8.38 20.29 0.20
N ILE A 86 -9.09 20.22 -0.93
CA ILE A 86 -9.30 18.98 -1.69
C ILE A 86 -7.96 18.44 -2.21
N HIS A 87 -7.12 19.28 -2.82
CA HIS A 87 -5.81 18.84 -3.30
C HIS A 87 -4.92 18.31 -2.15
N LEU A 88 -4.89 18.98 -1.01
CA LEU A 88 -4.13 18.49 0.15
C LEU A 88 -4.68 17.17 0.70
N ARG A 89 -6.00 16.99 0.69
CA ARG A 89 -6.64 15.74 1.08
C ARG A 89 -6.31 14.61 0.12
N ASN A 90 -6.32 14.86 -1.18
CA ASN A 90 -5.95 13.88 -2.21
C ASN A 90 -4.48 13.48 -2.07
N ALA A 91 -3.59 14.45 -1.83
CA ALA A 91 -2.18 14.17 -1.57
C ALA A 91 -1.99 13.29 -0.33
N ALA A 92 -2.70 13.59 0.76
CA ALA A 92 -2.65 12.79 1.97
C ALA A 92 -3.15 11.35 1.73
N ALA A 93 -4.27 11.19 1.03
CA ALA A 93 -4.83 9.88 0.73
C ALA A 93 -3.88 9.02 -0.12
N ALA A 94 -3.27 9.60 -1.14
CA ALA A 94 -2.30 8.91 -1.99
C ALA A 94 -1.05 8.47 -1.21
N LEU A 95 -0.52 9.34 -0.35
CA LEU A 95 0.61 8.98 0.53
C LEU A 95 0.24 7.89 1.55
N THR A 96 -1.02 7.83 1.99
CA THR A 96 -1.49 6.78 2.90
C THR A 96 -1.55 5.45 2.19
N SER A 97 -2.10 5.43 0.96
CA SER A 97 -2.11 4.24 0.10
C SER A 97 -0.70 3.66 -0.06
N LEU A 98 0.29 4.50 -0.39
CA LEU A 98 1.70 4.10 -0.49
C LEU A 98 2.25 3.52 0.80
N ARG A 99 1.93 4.13 1.94
CA ARG A 99 2.33 3.63 3.27
C ARG A 99 1.75 2.25 3.53
N ASP A 100 0.49 2.04 3.20
CA ASP A 100 -0.21 0.77 3.40
C ASP A 100 0.36 -0.33 2.49
N VAL A 101 0.73 -0.01 1.25
CA VAL A 101 1.41 -0.94 0.34
C VAL A 101 2.78 -1.34 0.90
N LEU A 102 3.59 -0.38 1.36
CA LEU A 102 4.89 -0.68 1.97
C LEU A 102 4.76 -1.44 3.30
N GLY A 103 3.74 -1.13 4.10
CA GLY A 103 3.45 -1.79 5.37
C GLY A 103 2.94 -3.22 5.21
N SER A 104 2.10 -3.48 4.20
CA SER A 104 1.56 -4.81 3.91
C SER A 104 2.58 -5.74 3.26
N GLY A 105 3.51 -5.22 2.46
CA GLY A 105 4.66 -5.99 1.95
C GLY A 105 5.64 -6.46 3.03
N SER A 106 5.64 -5.81 4.20
CA SER A 106 6.56 -6.10 5.31
C SER A 106 6.21 -7.36 6.13
N THR A 107 5.04 -7.97 5.94
CA THR A 107 4.62 -9.17 6.71
C THR A 107 4.69 -10.47 5.90
N ALA A 108 4.81 -10.42 4.58
CA ALA A 108 4.91 -11.62 3.73
C ALA A 108 6.37 -12.13 3.57
N GLY A 109 7.37 -11.29 3.81
CA GLY A 109 8.80 -11.62 3.63
C GLY A 109 9.58 -11.98 4.89
N LEU A 110 8.94 -11.99 6.07
CA LEU A 110 9.59 -12.29 7.36
C LEU A 110 8.95 -13.51 8.04
N HIS A 111 8.94 -14.65 7.34
CA HIS A 111 8.90 -15.95 8.03
C HIS A 111 9.39 -17.09 7.13
N PRO A 112 10.57 -17.66 7.43
CA PRO A 112 10.61 -19.10 7.65
C PRO A 112 11.47 -19.42 8.88
N ALA A 113 11.03 -19.02 10.08
CA ALA A 113 11.68 -19.48 11.31
C ALA A 113 10.81 -19.37 12.56
N CYS A 114 9.58 -19.88 12.52
CA CYS A 114 8.97 -20.49 13.70
C CYS A 114 8.34 -21.81 13.25
N ILE A 115 9.12 -22.87 13.39
CA ILE A 115 8.57 -24.20 13.62
C ILE A 115 7.65 -24.06 14.84
N PRO A 116 6.37 -24.44 14.79
CA PRO A 116 5.59 -24.60 16.00
C PRO A 116 6.25 -25.72 16.81
N ALA A 117 7.03 -25.35 17.82
CA ALA A 117 7.46 -26.24 18.88
C ALA A 117 6.23 -26.60 19.69
N GLY A 118 5.48 -27.59 19.22
CA GLY A 118 4.25 -27.98 19.88
C GLY A 118 3.36 -28.89 19.06
N HIS A 119 3.89 -29.97 18.50
CA HIS A 119 3.18 -31.26 18.36
C HIS A 119 4.11 -32.33 17.80
N ARG A 120 5.08 -32.76 18.61
CA ARG A 120 5.73 -34.05 18.41
C ARG A 120 6.03 -34.68 19.75
N ARG A 121 5.09 -35.52 20.22
CA ARG A 121 5.32 -36.77 20.97
C ARG A 121 3.97 -37.43 21.30
N HIS A 122 3.55 -38.35 20.44
CA HIS A 122 3.20 -39.69 20.91
C HIS A 122 3.30 -40.67 19.73
N LEU A 123 4.42 -41.39 19.69
CA LEU A 123 4.59 -42.61 18.91
C LEU A 123 4.27 -43.77 19.85
N THR A 124 3.20 -44.51 19.57
CA THR A 124 2.93 -45.92 19.94
C THR A 124 1.52 -46.23 19.42
N GLY A 125 1.20 -47.25 18.63
CA GLY A 125 1.90 -48.40 18.11
C GLY A 125 0.88 -49.24 17.32
N THR A 126 1.37 -50.02 16.35
CA THR A 126 0.81 -51.29 15.85
C THR A 126 -0.70 -51.39 15.52
N ARG A 127 -1.03 -51.51 14.22
CA ARG A 127 -1.33 -52.78 13.50
C ARG A 127 -2.22 -52.49 12.25
N PRO A 128 -2.04 -53.20 11.12
CA PRO A 128 -2.85 -53.00 9.91
C PRO A 128 -4.09 -53.91 9.91
N SER A 129 -5.25 -53.43 9.45
CA SER A 129 -6.26 -54.28 8.77
C SER A 129 -7.51 -53.51 8.32
N ALA A 130 -8.06 -53.99 7.19
CA ALA A 130 -9.46 -53.95 6.74
C ALA A 130 -9.97 -52.73 5.93
N ALA A 131 -10.09 -52.93 4.60
CA ALA A 131 -11.26 -52.49 3.81
C ALA A 131 -12.53 -53.27 4.30
N PRO A 132 -13.79 -52.97 3.90
CA PRO A 132 -14.28 -52.13 2.79
C PRO A 132 -15.56 -51.30 3.10
N ALA A 133 -16.08 -50.53 2.13
CA ALA A 133 -17.51 -50.55 1.71
C ALA A 133 -17.83 -49.47 0.66
N ARG A 134 -18.35 -49.92 -0.51
CA ARG A 134 -19.19 -49.12 -1.42
C ARG A 134 -20.59 -48.94 -0.81
N PRO A 135 -21.21 -47.78 -1.02
CA PRO A 135 -22.53 -47.74 -1.65
C PRO A 135 -22.61 -46.54 -2.63
N GLY A 136 -23.39 -46.44 -3.68
CA GLY A 136 -24.50 -47.19 -4.26
C GLY A 136 -24.97 -46.33 -5.44
N ARG A 137 -25.26 -46.95 -6.58
CA ARG A 137 -25.68 -46.30 -7.83
C ARG A 137 -27.19 -46.02 -7.75
N PRO A 138 -27.67 -44.89 -8.28
CA PRO A 138 -28.88 -44.90 -9.12
C PRO A 138 -28.49 -44.27 -10.47
N GLY A 139 -28.80 -44.85 -11.63
CA GLY A 139 -30.16 -45.23 -12.03
C GLY A 139 -30.54 -44.29 -13.18
N THR A 140 -30.55 -44.86 -14.38
CA THR A 140 -30.61 -44.25 -15.72
C THR A 140 -31.84 -43.38 -16.00
N GLY A 141 -31.67 -42.28 -16.73
CA GLY A 141 -32.76 -41.44 -17.22
C GLY A 141 -32.50 -40.84 -18.61
N ARG A 142 -32.93 -41.58 -19.64
CA ARG A 142 -33.40 -41.12 -20.97
C ARG A 142 -32.40 -40.46 -21.93
N THR A 143 -31.89 -41.28 -22.84
CA THR A 143 -31.76 -40.96 -24.27
C THR A 143 -33.13 -40.93 -24.94
N ALA A 144 -33.46 -39.84 -25.63
CA ALA A 144 -34.35 -39.86 -26.80
C ALA A 144 -34.16 -38.57 -27.65
N ARG A 145 -33.55 -38.75 -28.82
CA ARG A 145 -33.68 -37.99 -30.08
C ARG A 145 -33.87 -39.08 -31.17
N PRO A 146 -34.37 -38.85 -32.40
CA PRO A 146 -34.88 -37.65 -33.06
C PRO A 146 -36.27 -37.85 -33.71
N SER A 147 -36.91 -36.82 -34.26
CA SER A 147 -36.94 -36.46 -35.70
C SER A 147 -37.49 -35.05 -35.84
#